data_AF-R9HPA0-F1
#
_entry.id   AF-R9HPA0-F1
#
_cell.length_a   1.000
_cell.length_b   1.000
_cell.length_c   1.000
_cell.angle_alpha   90.00
_cell.angle_beta   90.00
_cell.angle_gamma   90.00
#
_symmetry.space_group_name_H-M   'P 1'
#
loop_
_entity.id
_entity.type
_entity.pdbx_description
1 polymer ?
#
loop_
_entity_poly.entity_id
_entity_poly.type
_entity_poly.pdbx_seq_one_letter_code
_entity_poly.pdbx_strand_id
1 'polypeptide(L)'
;MQAMGLEAKFTGDIDGMFKAFLLEVERQIIESLCRIGEEAVSMAKTIPPERGFTDRTGNLRSSIGYVVFKDGKPVNIAFEAVKGGHVGVHEGQRLAQQIGENYTDGYTLVVVAGMNYAVHVESKGRDVLTSAEKQAEKAIAKELADLVTNIKDAFK
;
A
#
# COMPACT_ATOMS: atom_id res chain seq x y z
N MET A 1 -50.57 -23.96 -18.99
CA MET A 1 -49.63 -24.23 -17.89
C MET A 1 -49.44 -22.91 -17.16
N GLN A 2 -50.09 -22.71 -16.01
CA GLN A 2 -49.82 -21.52 -15.18
C GLN A 2 -48.56 -21.82 -14.37
N ALA A 3 -47.47 -21.11 -14.66
CA ALA A 3 -46.30 -21.11 -13.80
C ALA A 3 -46.64 -20.31 -12.54
N MET A 4 -46.66 -20.97 -11.39
CA MET A 4 -46.66 -20.28 -10.10
C MET A 4 -45.22 -19.96 -9.70
N GLY A 5 -44.97 -18.69 -9.39
CA GLY A 5 -43.72 -18.21 -8.80
C GLY A 5 -44.03 -17.23 -7.67
N LEU A 6 -43.29 -17.34 -6.57
CA LEU A 6 -43.26 -16.35 -5.51
C LEU A 6 -42.28 -15.25 -5.91
N GLU A 7 -42.81 -14.06 -6.22
CA GLU A 7 -41.99 -12.87 -6.42
C GLU A 7 -41.75 -12.22 -5.04
N ALA A 8 -40.55 -12.38 -4.49
CA ALA A 8 -40.18 -11.76 -3.23
C ALA A 8 -40.08 -10.25 -3.44
N LYS A 9 -41.09 -9.50 -2.99
CA LYS A 9 -41.07 -8.03 -2.95
C LYS A 9 -40.31 -7.58 -1.71
N PHE A 10 -38.99 -7.71 -1.73
CA PHE A 10 -38.14 -7.09 -0.70
C PHE A 10 -38.39 -5.57 -0.73
N THR A 11 -38.86 -5.01 0.38
CA THR A 11 -39.24 -3.58 0.51
C THR A 11 -38.06 -2.66 0.85
N GLY A 12 -36.83 -3.19 0.82
CA GLY A 12 -35.60 -2.45 1.07
C GLY A 12 -34.64 -2.58 -0.11
N ASP A 13 -33.84 -1.54 -0.35
CA ASP A 13 -32.77 -1.52 -1.34
C ASP A 13 -31.59 -2.38 -0.88
N ILE A 14 -31.80 -3.71 -0.89
CA ILE A 14 -30.81 -4.70 -0.50
C ILE A 14 -29.54 -4.55 -1.36
N ASP A 15 -29.71 -4.32 -2.66
CA ASP A 15 -28.60 -4.11 -3.58
C ASP A 15 -27.81 -2.84 -3.24
N GLY A 16 -28.48 -1.74 -2.90
CA GLY A 16 -27.85 -0.52 -2.43
C GLY A 16 -27.09 -0.71 -1.11
N MET A 17 -27.66 -1.48 -0.18
CA MET A 17 -27.00 -1.82 1.09
C MET A 17 -25.73 -2.67 0.86
N PHE A 18 -25.81 -3.71 0.02
CA PHE A 18 -24.64 -4.52 -0.34
C PHE A 18 -23.57 -3.68 -1.03
N LYS A 19 -23.96 -2.80 -1.96
CA LYS A 19 -23.04 -1.91 -2.65
C LYS A 19 -22.35 -0.94 -1.68
N ALA A 20 -23.10 -0.36 -0.74
CA ALA A 20 -22.54 0.53 0.28
C ALA A 20 -21.55 -0.23 1.20
N PHE A 21 -21.88 -1.46 1.59
CA PHE A 21 -20.98 -2.31 2.36
C PHE A 21 -19.68 -2.61 1.61
N LEU A 22 -19.77 -2.98 0.32
CA LEU A 22 -18.58 -3.25 -0.51
C LEU A 22 -17.69 -2.00 -0.64
N LEU A 23 -18.29 -0.82 -0.83
CA LEU A 23 -17.54 0.44 -0.88
C LEU A 23 -16.83 0.76 0.43
N GLU A 24 -17.47 0.46 1.56
CA GLU A 24 -16.87 0.67 2.88
C GLU A 24 -15.71 -0.29 3.15
N VAL A 25 -15.85 -1.57 2.76
CA VAL A 25 -14.76 -2.55 2.84
C VAL A 25 -13.58 -2.12 1.97
N GLU A 26 -13.84 -1.67 0.74
CA GLU A 26 -12.81 -1.14 -0.16
C GLU A 26 -12.09 0.07 0.43
N ARG A 27 -12.84 1.03 1.01
CA ARG A 27 -12.27 2.20 1.69
C ARG A 27 -11.33 1.77 2.81
N GLN A 28 -11.74 0.84 3.66
CA GLN A 28 -10.93 0.34 4.77
C GLN A 28 -9.66 -0.36 4.30
N ILE A 29 -9.73 -1.17 3.23
CA ILE A 29 -8.55 -1.82 2.65
C ILE A 29 -7.53 -0.75 2.19
N ILE A 30 -7.98 0.24 1.42
CA ILE A 30 -7.10 1.30 0.92
C ILE A 30 -6.49 2.10 2.08
N GLU A 31 -7.27 2.45 3.10
CA GLU A 31 -6.78 3.18 4.28
C GLU A 31 -5.73 2.38 5.07
N SER A 32 -5.96 1.07 5.30
CA SER A 32 -4.98 0.21 5.96
C SER A 32 -3.70 0.10 5.14
N LEU A 33 -3.78 -0.04 3.81
CA LEU A 33 -2.59 -0.09 2.95
C LEU A 33 -1.82 1.23 2.96
N CYS A 34 -2.51 2.38 2.91
CA CYS A 34 -1.88 3.70 3.03
C CYS A 34 -1.16 3.84 4.37
N ARG A 35 -1.82 3.49 5.49
CA ARG A 35 -1.21 3.55 6.82
C ARG A 35 0.03 2.67 6.91
N ILE A 36 -0.03 1.43 6.43
CA ILE A 36 1.13 0.52 6.42
C ILE A 36 2.26 1.11 5.55
N GLY A 37 1.93 1.68 4.39
CA GLY A 37 2.88 2.35 3.52
C GLY A 37 3.57 3.54 4.21
N GLU A 38 2.81 4.38 4.92
CA GLU A 38 3.33 5.51 5.70
C GLU A 38 4.25 5.05 6.83
N GLU A 39 3.85 4.03 7.59
CA GLU A 39 4.64 3.44 8.65
C GLU A 39 5.97 2.88 8.09
N ALA A 40 5.94 2.16 6.98
CA ALA A 40 7.11 1.61 6.32
C ALA A 40 8.07 2.70 5.82
N VAL A 41 7.55 3.71 5.13
CA VAL A 41 8.35 4.85 4.64
C VAL A 41 8.95 5.63 5.81
N SER A 42 8.17 5.88 6.87
CA SER A 42 8.63 6.55 8.07
C SER A 42 9.75 5.76 8.76
N MET A 43 9.58 4.45 8.91
CA MET A 43 10.62 3.57 9.46
C MET A 43 11.91 3.67 8.64
N ALA A 44 11.83 3.47 7.32
CA ALA A 44 12.98 3.52 6.42
C ALA A 44 13.70 4.90 6.45
N LYS A 45 12.94 6.00 6.50
CA LYS A 45 13.50 7.35 6.57
C LYS A 45 14.06 7.68 7.95
N THR A 46 13.62 7.07 9.03
CA THR A 46 14.09 7.40 10.40
C THR A 46 15.26 6.56 10.89
N ILE A 47 15.72 5.58 10.09
CA ILE A 47 16.89 4.75 10.41
C ILE A 47 18.11 5.65 10.71
N PRO A 48 18.74 5.50 11.90
CA PRO A 48 19.94 6.24 12.26
C PRO A 48 21.10 5.98 11.27
N PRO A 49 21.94 6.98 10.95
CA PRO A 49 23.03 6.82 9.98
C PRO A 49 24.02 5.68 10.28
N GLU A 50 24.17 5.30 11.55
CA GLU A 50 25.05 4.23 12.00
C GLU A 50 24.58 2.86 11.52
N ARG A 51 23.26 2.68 11.37
CA ARG A 51 22.61 1.45 10.90
C ARG A 51 22.16 1.54 9.45
N GLY A 52 21.69 2.72 9.04
CA GLY A 52 21.23 3.02 7.69
C GLY A 52 22.30 3.75 6.90
N PHE A 53 21.94 4.88 6.30
CA PHE A 53 22.79 5.61 5.38
C PHE A 53 22.81 7.12 5.65
N THR A 54 23.94 7.75 5.32
CA THR A 54 24.06 9.21 5.30
C THR A 54 23.71 9.74 3.92
N ASP A 55 22.56 10.41 3.80
CA ASP A 55 22.15 11.01 2.54
C ASP A 55 22.77 12.40 2.33
N ARG A 56 23.64 12.51 1.32
CA ARG A 56 24.33 13.74 0.95
C ARG A 56 23.46 14.64 0.07
N THR A 57 22.86 14.08 -0.98
CA THR A 57 22.06 14.83 -1.97
C THR A 57 20.58 14.87 -1.62
N GLY A 58 20.11 13.96 -0.75
CA GLY A 58 18.69 13.79 -0.45
C GLY A 58 17.99 12.82 -1.41
N ASN A 59 18.61 12.41 -2.51
CA ASN A 59 17.95 11.61 -3.54
C ASN A 59 17.59 10.20 -3.06
N LEU A 60 18.45 9.54 -2.28
CA LEU A 60 18.15 8.19 -1.83
C LEU A 60 16.95 8.20 -0.90
N ARG A 61 16.95 9.09 0.09
CA ARG A 61 15.87 9.24 1.05
C ARG A 61 14.57 9.73 0.40
N SER A 62 14.66 10.61 -0.59
CA SER A 62 13.50 11.10 -1.34
C SER A 62 12.90 10.05 -2.28
N SER A 63 13.71 9.08 -2.71
CA SER A 63 13.24 7.94 -3.51
C SER A 63 12.52 6.87 -2.71
N ILE A 64 12.51 7.02 -1.38
CA ILE A 64 11.75 6.17 -0.47
C ILE A 64 10.32 6.72 -0.38
N GLY A 65 9.37 5.92 -0.86
CA GLY A 65 7.96 6.25 -0.88
C GLY A 65 7.12 5.02 -1.18
N TYR A 66 5.80 5.22 -1.26
CA TYR A 66 4.88 4.13 -1.57
C TYR A 66 3.78 4.56 -2.55
N VAL A 67 3.18 3.57 -3.19
CA VAL A 67 1.97 3.71 -4.01
C VAL A 67 1.01 2.58 -3.69
N VAL A 68 -0.26 2.90 -3.51
CA VAL A 68 -1.35 1.92 -3.41
C VAL A 68 -2.05 1.84 -4.75
N PHE A 69 -2.28 0.63 -5.24
CA PHE A 69 -2.98 0.34 -6.47
C PHE A 69 -4.26 -0.44 -6.22
N LYS A 70 -5.24 -0.22 -7.08
CA LYS A 70 -6.41 -1.07 -7.27
C LYS A 70 -6.47 -1.46 -8.74
N ASP A 71 -6.43 -2.75 -9.04
CA ASP A 71 -6.50 -3.31 -10.39
C ASP A 71 -5.46 -2.66 -11.33
N GLY A 72 -4.22 -2.54 -10.86
CA GLY A 72 -3.10 -1.91 -11.58
C GLY A 72 -3.17 -0.39 -11.70
N LYS A 73 -4.21 0.26 -11.15
CA LYS A 73 -4.35 1.73 -11.20
C LYS A 73 -3.96 2.37 -9.87
N PRO A 74 -3.11 3.40 -9.87
CA PRO A 74 -2.73 4.07 -8.63
C PRO A 74 -3.93 4.79 -8.02
N VAL A 75 -4.20 4.50 -6.74
CA VAL A 75 -5.25 5.16 -5.93
C VAL A 75 -4.67 6.10 -4.87
N ASN A 76 -3.41 5.88 -4.46
CA ASN A 76 -2.67 6.80 -3.58
C ASN A 76 -1.18 6.75 -3.93
N ILE A 77 -0.52 7.91 -3.97
CA ILE A 77 0.92 8.06 -4.24
C ILE A 77 1.51 8.94 -3.16
N ALA A 78 2.54 8.45 -2.46
CA ALA A 78 3.16 9.16 -1.35
C ALA A 78 4.69 9.18 -1.47
N PHE A 79 5.21 10.31 -1.93
CA PHE A 79 6.64 10.62 -1.98
C PHE A 79 6.88 12.03 -1.46
N GLU A 80 8.00 12.22 -0.77
CA GLU A 80 8.37 13.50 -0.19
C GLU A 80 9.85 13.78 -0.44
N ALA A 81 10.13 14.95 -1.01
CA ALA A 81 11.48 15.39 -1.28
C ALA A 81 12.19 15.84 0.00
N VAL A 82 13.39 15.33 0.20
CA VAL A 82 14.31 15.70 1.28
C VAL A 82 15.51 16.41 0.67
N LYS A 83 15.94 17.54 1.24
CA LYS A 83 17.10 18.34 0.77
C LYS A 83 17.04 18.70 -0.73
N GLY A 84 15.85 18.84 -1.31
CA GLY A 84 15.67 19.11 -2.75
C GLY A 84 15.91 17.89 -3.66
N GLY A 85 15.84 16.67 -3.11
CA GLY A 85 16.05 15.40 -3.83
C GLY A 85 14.93 15.02 -4.81
N HIS A 86 14.52 15.93 -5.68
CA HIS A 86 13.42 15.73 -6.64
C HIS A 86 13.68 14.61 -7.63
N VAL A 87 14.95 14.37 -7.99
CA VAL A 87 15.36 13.23 -8.82
C VAL A 87 15.00 11.92 -8.10
N GLY A 88 15.27 11.86 -6.79
CA GLY A 88 14.87 10.73 -5.96
C GLY A 88 13.37 10.48 -6.00
N VAL A 89 12.55 11.51 -5.80
CA VAL A 89 11.08 11.40 -5.88
C VAL A 89 10.65 10.84 -7.23
N HIS A 90 11.19 11.39 -8.33
CA HIS A 90 10.84 10.96 -9.67
C HIS A 90 11.20 9.49 -9.91
N GLU A 91 12.42 9.06 -9.57
CA GLU A 91 12.84 7.66 -9.76
C GLU A 91 12.08 6.70 -8.85
N GLY A 92 11.79 7.10 -7.61
CA GLY A 92 10.95 6.34 -6.69
C GLY A 92 9.56 6.10 -7.24
N GLN A 93 8.88 7.17 -7.66
CA GLN A 93 7.54 7.08 -8.21
C GLN A 93 7.52 6.27 -9.51
N ARG A 94 8.49 6.48 -10.40
CA ARG A 94 8.62 5.73 -11.66
C ARG A 94 8.77 4.24 -11.39
N LEU A 95 9.64 3.85 -10.46
CA LEU A 95 9.83 2.44 -10.10
C LEU A 95 8.56 1.85 -9.47
N ALA A 96 7.91 2.57 -8.56
CA ALA A 96 6.68 2.09 -7.92
C ALA A 96 5.55 1.87 -8.93
N GLN A 97 5.38 2.79 -9.88
CA GLN A 97 4.41 2.66 -10.98
C GLN A 97 4.72 1.46 -11.87
N GLN A 98 5.98 1.31 -12.31
CA GLN A 98 6.40 0.17 -13.12
C GLN A 98 6.13 -1.19 -12.46
N ILE A 99 6.25 -1.27 -11.13
CA ILE A 99 5.95 -2.50 -10.38
C ILE A 99 4.44 -2.68 -10.29
N GLY A 100 3.70 -1.68 -9.80
CA GLY A 100 2.28 -1.81 -9.49
C GLY A 100 1.38 -2.00 -10.69
N GLU A 101 1.72 -1.44 -11.86
CA GLU A 101 0.95 -1.61 -13.10
C GLU A 101 0.91 -3.07 -13.60
N ASN A 102 1.85 -3.92 -13.16
CA ASN A 102 1.85 -5.35 -13.53
C ASN A 102 0.84 -6.17 -12.71
N TYR A 103 0.28 -5.62 -11.64
CA TYR A 103 -0.69 -6.30 -10.76
C TYR A 103 -2.10 -5.81 -11.09
N THR A 104 -2.71 -6.39 -12.12
CA THR A 104 -3.97 -5.92 -12.71
C THR A 104 -5.23 -6.39 -11.98
N ASP A 105 -5.10 -7.10 -10.85
CA ASP A 105 -6.23 -7.63 -10.09
C ASP A 105 -6.01 -7.41 -8.59
N GLY A 106 -7.03 -6.85 -7.93
CA GLY A 106 -7.05 -6.65 -6.49
C GLY A 106 -6.26 -5.42 -6.03
N TYR A 107 -5.80 -5.46 -4.77
CA TYR A 107 -5.12 -4.35 -4.12
C TYR A 107 -3.62 -4.64 -3.99
N THR A 108 -2.78 -3.65 -4.26
CA THR A 108 -1.32 -3.79 -4.15
C THR A 108 -0.74 -2.58 -3.44
N LEU A 109 0.09 -2.81 -2.42
CA LEU A 109 0.95 -1.80 -1.82
C LEU A 109 2.37 -2.00 -2.35
N VAL A 110 2.92 -0.96 -2.98
CA VAL A 110 4.30 -0.95 -3.49
C VAL A 110 5.09 0.06 -2.67
N VAL A 111 6.04 -0.42 -1.87
CA VAL A 111 7.00 0.42 -1.12
C VAL A 111 8.37 0.25 -1.75
N VAL A 112 9.05 1.34 -2.10
CA VAL A 112 10.31 1.27 -2.86
C VAL A 112 11.35 2.25 -2.35
N ALA A 113 12.62 1.96 -2.70
CA ALA A 113 13.71 2.93 -2.74
C ALA A 113 14.21 3.01 -4.19
N GLY A 114 13.81 4.07 -4.91
CA GLY A 114 13.94 4.15 -6.38
C GLY A 114 15.35 4.38 -6.95
N MET A 115 16.32 4.80 -6.13
CA MET A 115 17.67 5.04 -6.64
C MET A 115 18.39 3.72 -6.95
N ASN A 116 19.01 3.63 -8.13
CA ASN A 116 19.73 2.44 -8.61
C ASN A 116 20.86 1.94 -7.68
N TYR A 117 21.41 2.82 -6.84
CA TYR A 117 22.44 2.47 -5.86
C TYR A 117 21.88 2.05 -4.49
N ALA A 118 20.55 2.02 -4.29
CA ALA A 118 19.93 1.59 -3.02
C ALA A 118 20.37 0.16 -2.64
N VAL A 119 20.38 -0.76 -3.61
CA VAL A 119 20.83 -2.15 -3.41
C VAL A 119 22.31 -2.23 -3.02
N HIS A 120 23.15 -1.35 -3.58
CA HIS A 120 24.57 -1.29 -3.23
C HIS A 120 24.81 -0.75 -1.81
N VAL A 121 23.90 0.09 -1.31
CA VAL A 121 23.95 0.57 0.07
C VAL A 121 23.53 -0.57 1.01
N GLU A 122 22.43 -1.26 0.70
CA GLU A 122 21.97 -2.50 1.37
C GLU A 122 23.08 -3.56 1.45
N SER A 123 23.77 -3.84 0.34
CA SER A 123 24.82 -4.86 0.29
C SER A 123 26.05 -4.53 1.13
N LYS A 124 26.21 -3.27 1.58
CA LYS A 124 27.25 -2.85 2.52
C LYS A 124 26.81 -2.99 3.98
N GLY A 125 25.69 -3.68 4.23
CA GLY A 125 25.11 -3.87 5.55
C GLY A 125 24.40 -2.63 6.09
N ARG A 126 23.98 -1.72 5.20
CA ARG A 126 23.23 -0.52 5.58
C ARG A 126 21.75 -0.71 5.28
N ASP A 127 20.92 -0.51 6.28
CA ASP A 127 19.48 -0.67 6.15
C ASP A 127 18.88 0.52 5.36
N VAL A 128 18.30 0.24 4.19
CA VAL A 128 17.64 1.24 3.34
C VAL A 128 16.14 1.02 3.35
N LEU A 129 15.70 -0.22 3.11
CA LEU A 129 14.30 -0.60 3.03
C LEU A 129 14.01 -1.96 3.70
N THR A 130 15.01 -2.82 3.87
CA THR A 130 14.83 -4.20 4.36
C THR A 130 14.06 -4.29 5.69
N SER A 131 14.35 -3.41 6.66
CA SER A 131 13.61 -3.43 7.93
C SER A 131 12.15 -3.02 7.80
N ALA A 132 11.89 -2.00 6.98
CA ALA A 132 10.55 -1.49 6.70
C ALA A 132 9.72 -2.53 5.93
N GLU A 133 10.31 -3.23 4.97
CA GLU A 133 9.68 -4.33 4.23
C GLU A 133 9.17 -5.41 5.19
N LYS A 134 10.05 -5.93 6.07
CA LYS A 134 9.67 -6.95 7.06
C LYS A 134 8.57 -6.49 8.01
N GLN A 135 8.57 -5.21 8.38
CA GLN A 135 7.51 -4.64 9.21
C GLN A 135 6.19 -4.58 8.42
N ALA A 136 6.23 -4.09 7.18
CA ALA A 136 5.06 -3.96 6.32
C ALA A 136 4.42 -5.32 6.05
N GLU A 137 5.20 -6.35 5.73
CA GLU A 137 4.70 -7.73 5.55
C GLU A 137 3.94 -8.23 6.77
N LYS A 138 4.52 -8.02 7.97
CA LYS A 138 3.88 -8.41 9.23
C LYS A 138 2.59 -7.62 9.48
N ALA A 139 2.59 -6.33 9.17
CA ALA A 139 1.42 -5.47 9.34
C ALA A 139 0.29 -5.87 8.38
N ILE A 140 0.60 -6.11 7.10
CA ILE A 140 -0.36 -6.60 6.09
C ILE A 140 -0.98 -7.93 6.53
N ALA A 141 -0.15 -8.89 6.97
CA ALA A 141 -0.65 -10.18 7.42
C ALA A 141 -1.64 -10.06 8.59
N LYS A 142 -1.38 -9.11 9.51
CA LYS A 142 -2.29 -8.81 10.62
C LYS A 142 -3.58 -8.14 10.14
N GLU A 143 -3.48 -7.10 9.31
CA GLU A 143 -4.67 -6.39 8.78
C GLU A 143 -5.60 -7.33 8.01
N LEU A 144 -5.05 -8.25 7.22
CA LEU A 144 -5.86 -9.25 6.51
C LEU A 144 -6.59 -10.18 7.48
N ALA A 145 -5.93 -10.62 8.56
CA ALA A 145 -6.57 -11.45 9.58
C ALA A 145 -7.69 -10.71 10.32
N ASP A 146 -7.45 -9.43 10.66
CA ASP A 146 -8.42 -8.57 11.34
C ASP A 146 -9.63 -8.27 10.43
N LEU A 147 -9.39 -7.96 9.14
CA LEU A 147 -10.45 -7.73 8.14
C LEU A 147 -11.35 -8.96 7.96
N VAL A 148 -10.75 -10.14 7.80
CA VAL A 148 -11.51 -11.40 7.65
C VAL A 148 -12.34 -11.68 8.89
N THR A 149 -11.83 -11.37 10.08
CA THR A 149 -12.56 -11.54 11.34
C THR A 149 -13.73 -10.59 11.44
N ASN A 150 -13.51 -9.30 11.18
CA ASN A 150 -14.54 -8.25 11.22
C ASN A 150 -15.68 -8.54 10.22
N ILE A 151 -15.35 -8.97 9.00
CA ILE A 151 -16.34 -9.37 8.01
C ILE A 151 -17.16 -10.56 8.52
N LYS A 152 -16.52 -11.61 9.05
CA LYS A 152 -17.23 -12.78 9.60
C LYS A 152 -18.17 -12.41 10.73
N ASP A 153 -17.77 -11.49 11.60
CA ASP A 153 -18.57 -11.06 12.74
C ASP A 153 -19.73 -10.14 12.33
N ALA A 154 -19.59 -9.37 11.25
CA ALA A 154 -20.68 -8.55 10.70
C ALA A 154 -21.84 -9.38 10.09
N PHE A 155 -21.59 -10.65 9.74
CA PHE A 155 -22.59 -11.57 9.18
C PHE A 155 -23.10 -12.64 10.16
N LYS A 156 -22.73 -12.57 11.44
CA LYS A 156 -23.30 -13.38 12.53
C LYS A 156 -24.46 -12.66 13.19
#